data_AF-A0A2S5MZ80-F1
#
_entry.id   AF-A0A2S5MZ80-F1
#
_cell.length_a   1.000
_cell.length_b   1.000
_cell.length_c   1.000
_cell.angle_alpha   90.00
_cell.angle_beta   90.00
_cell.angle_gamma   90.00
#
_symmetry.space_group_name_H-M   'P 1'
#
loop_
_entity.id
_entity.type
_entity.pdbx_description
1 polymer ?
#
loop_
_entity_poly.entity_id
_entity_poly.type
_entity_poly.pdbx_seq_one_letter_code
_entity_poly.pdbx_strand_id
1 'polypeptide(L)'
;MRDSGLIVAAAAAVMLAAAVSAEAQDAPPAAPGTPPAAPAAGATPANCTKTDFETVVDQSAGALRDLNIQNRPRFQEKLRALRTKKNWTEEQFLKEAVPYVKDNAIDSFDRKTNELLNKIVSMGGEGSASATPDCGLYQVLRGHMSELVNTQNAKWLYMFQKIDAELGE
;
A
#
# COMPACT_ATOMS: atom_id res chain seq x y z
N MET A 1 -0.81 36.97 24.55
CA MET A 1 -1.17 35.74 25.29
C MET A 1 -1.77 34.80 24.23
N ARG A 2 -0.99 33.93 23.58
CA ARG A 2 -0.63 32.53 23.99
C ARG A 2 -1.89 31.73 24.34
N ASP A 3 -2.25 30.56 23.81
CA ASP A 3 -1.68 29.58 22.88
C ASP A 3 -2.87 28.61 22.64
N SER A 4 -3.29 28.32 21.40
CA SER A 4 -4.35 27.32 21.13
C SER A 4 -4.11 26.53 19.83
N GLY A 5 -2.85 26.39 19.43
CA GLY A 5 -2.45 25.53 18.32
C GLY A 5 -1.55 24.41 18.81
N LEU A 6 -2.09 23.33 19.38
CA LEU A 6 -1.29 22.12 19.64
C LEU A 6 -2.07 20.83 19.89
N ILE A 7 -3.24 20.57 19.29
CA ILE A 7 -3.84 19.22 19.37
C ILE A 7 -4.64 18.86 18.10
N VAL A 8 -3.98 18.74 16.94
CA VAL A 8 -4.33 17.76 15.87
C VAL A 8 -3.09 17.55 15.01
N ALA A 9 -2.08 16.84 15.54
CA ALA A 9 -0.92 16.43 14.75
C ALA A 9 -0.46 15.06 15.23
N ALA A 10 -1.22 14.02 14.86
CA ALA A 10 -0.80 12.63 15.03
C ALA A 10 -1.55 11.74 14.04
N ALA A 11 -1.06 11.65 12.80
CA ALA A 11 -1.16 10.47 11.92
C ALA A 11 -0.62 10.76 10.51
N ALA A 12 0.64 11.19 10.37
CA ALA A 12 1.32 11.20 9.06
C ALA A 12 2.85 11.36 9.20
N ALA A 13 3.48 10.52 10.00
CA ALA A 13 4.93 10.35 9.97
C ALA A 13 5.27 9.04 10.67
N VAL A 14 5.58 8.00 9.87
CA VAL A 14 6.64 7.00 10.05
C VAL A 14 6.30 5.87 9.07
N MET A 15 6.72 6.05 7.82
CA MET A 15 7.06 4.95 6.91
C MET A 15 8.26 5.36 6.07
N LEU A 16 9.35 5.72 6.77
CA LEU A 16 10.68 5.76 6.19
C LEU A 16 11.73 5.55 7.31
N ALA A 17 11.98 4.29 7.64
CA ALA A 17 13.22 3.89 8.31
C ALA A 17 13.50 2.42 7.97
N ALA A 18 14.66 2.20 7.37
CA ALA A 18 15.22 0.90 7.08
C ALA A 18 15.68 0.19 8.36
N ALA A 19 15.60 -1.15 8.32
CA ALA A 19 16.50 -2.13 8.91
C ALA A 19 17.17 -1.81 10.25
N VAL A 20 16.77 -2.53 11.30
CA VAL A 20 17.71 -3.05 12.31
C VAL A 20 17.16 -4.33 12.93
N SER A 21 18.02 -5.36 12.86
CA SER A 21 18.16 -6.57 13.69
C SER A 21 16.97 -7.48 13.98
N ALA A 22 17.18 -8.72 13.53
CA ALA A 22 16.46 -9.92 13.89
C ALA A 22 16.54 -10.22 15.40
N GLU A 23 15.39 -10.56 15.98
CA GLU A 23 15.30 -11.43 17.15
C GLU A 23 14.39 -12.60 16.76
N ALA A 24 15.01 -13.77 16.67
CA ALA A 24 14.34 -15.02 16.41
C ALA A 24 13.47 -15.40 17.62
N GLN A 25 12.19 -15.69 17.38
CA GLN A 25 11.38 -16.47 18.30
C GLN A 25 10.87 -17.71 17.58
N ASP A 26 11.36 -18.82 18.10
CA ASP A 26 11.03 -20.21 17.84
C ASP A 26 9.50 -20.43 17.87
N ALA A 27 8.94 -20.87 16.74
CA ALA A 27 7.56 -21.31 16.63
C ALA A 27 7.54 -22.74 16.06
N PRO A 28 6.71 -23.65 16.62
CA PRO A 28 6.68 -25.06 16.22
C PRO A 28 6.13 -25.25 14.79
N PRO A 29 6.45 -26.36 14.11
CA PRO A 29 6.08 -26.56 12.71
C PRO A 29 4.56 -26.70 12.54
N ALA A 30 3.98 -25.82 11.72
CA ALA A 30 2.61 -25.93 11.24
C ALA A 30 2.47 -27.05 10.21
N ALA A 31 1.43 -27.87 10.36
CA ALA A 31 1.02 -28.92 9.43
C ALA A 31 0.60 -28.36 8.05
N PRO A 32 0.63 -29.17 6.97
CA PRO A 32 0.35 -28.67 5.62
C PRO A 32 -1.15 -28.61 5.31
N GLY A 33 -1.56 -27.50 4.70
CA GLY A 33 -2.60 -27.51 3.66
C GLY A 33 -3.95 -26.89 4.02
N THR A 34 -4.13 -25.62 3.66
CA THR A 34 -5.30 -25.16 2.89
C THR A 34 -4.90 -23.85 2.17
N PRO A 35 -5.07 -23.71 0.84
CA PRO A 35 -4.86 -22.42 0.18
C PRO A 35 -5.88 -21.40 0.74
N PRO A 36 -5.48 -20.14 1.02
CA PRO A 36 -6.44 -19.14 1.45
C PRO A 36 -7.48 -18.90 0.35
N ALA A 37 -8.75 -19.04 0.72
CA ALA A 37 -9.87 -18.69 -0.12
C ALA A 37 -9.75 -17.21 -0.52
N ALA A 38 -10.02 -16.91 -1.80
CA ALA A 38 -10.20 -15.54 -2.27
C ALA A 38 -11.23 -14.82 -1.38
N PRO A 39 -11.06 -13.53 -1.07
CA PRO A 39 -12.00 -12.84 -0.21
C PRO A 39 -13.37 -12.85 -0.90
N ALA A 40 -14.35 -13.46 -0.24
CA ALA A 40 -15.74 -13.28 -0.62
C ALA A 40 -16.03 -11.78 -0.56
N ALA A 41 -16.63 -11.24 -1.61
CA ALA A 41 -17.23 -9.91 -1.58
C ALA A 41 -18.33 -9.94 -0.52
N GLY A 42 -17.98 -9.59 0.72
CA GLY A 42 -18.88 -9.63 1.86
C GLY A 42 -20.06 -8.70 1.63
N ALA A 43 -21.27 -9.23 1.79
CA ALA A 43 -22.50 -8.45 1.78
C ALA A 43 -22.40 -7.30 2.77
N THR A 44 -22.81 -6.11 2.34
CA THR A 44 -22.84 -4.90 3.14
C THR A 44 -23.84 -5.07 4.29
N PRO A 45 -23.43 -4.99 5.57
CA PRO A 45 -24.40 -4.98 6.66
C PRO A 45 -25.24 -3.70 6.54
N ALA A 46 -26.56 -3.82 6.67
CA ALA A 46 -27.50 -2.69 6.60
C ALA A 46 -27.24 -1.65 7.71
N ASN A 47 -26.47 -2.02 8.74
CA ASN A 47 -25.98 -1.17 9.80
C ASN A 47 -24.45 -1.26 9.82
N CYS A 48 -23.78 -0.12 9.88
CA CYS A 48 -22.33 0.00 10.10
C CYS A 48 -22.06 0.42 11.55
N THR A 49 -20.90 0.02 12.05
CA THR A 49 -20.42 0.34 13.39
C THR A 49 -19.14 1.14 13.31
N LYS A 50 -18.76 1.84 14.39
CA LYS A 50 -17.45 2.48 14.49
C LYS A 50 -16.30 1.50 14.22
N THR A 51 -16.41 0.28 14.74
CA THR A 51 -15.44 -0.79 14.52
C THR A 51 -15.31 -1.16 13.05
N ASP A 52 -16.37 -1.05 12.24
CA ASP A 52 -16.28 -1.32 10.79
C ASP A 52 -15.41 -0.29 10.07
N PHE A 53 -15.44 0.98 10.49
CA PHE A 53 -14.56 2.04 9.95
C PHE A 53 -13.09 1.74 10.26
N GLU A 54 -12.79 1.41 11.51
CA GLU A 54 -11.43 1.06 11.96
C GLU A 54 -10.94 -0.19 11.20
N THR A 55 -11.80 -1.22 11.10
CA THR A 55 -11.50 -2.48 10.42
C THR A 55 -11.16 -2.28 8.94
N VAL A 56 -11.92 -1.46 8.19
CA VAL A 56 -11.61 -1.25 6.77
C VAL A 56 -10.29 -0.49 6.58
N VAL A 57 -9.98 0.46 7.46
CA VAL A 57 -8.70 1.19 7.44
C VAL A 57 -7.56 0.20 7.69
N ASP A 58 -7.67 -0.63 8.73
CA ASP A 58 -6.64 -1.60 9.12
C ASP A 58 -6.42 -2.67 8.05
N GLN A 59 -7.49 -3.22 7.48
CA GLN A 59 -7.42 -4.19 6.38
C GLN A 59 -6.68 -3.62 5.17
N SER A 60 -6.99 -2.37 4.81
CA SER A 60 -6.39 -1.72 3.64
C SER A 60 -4.92 -1.36 3.90
N ALA A 61 -4.60 -0.89 5.10
CA ALA A 61 -3.23 -0.67 5.53
C ALA A 61 -2.43 -1.98 5.53
N GLY A 62 -3.02 -3.08 6.01
CA GLY A 62 -2.46 -4.43 5.94
C GLY A 62 -2.13 -4.84 4.50
N ALA A 63 -3.12 -4.74 3.60
CA ALA A 63 -2.95 -5.07 2.19
C ALA A 63 -1.83 -4.25 1.51
N LEU A 64 -1.71 -2.96 1.84
CA LEU A 64 -0.63 -2.11 1.32
C LEU A 64 0.76 -2.52 1.84
N ARG A 65 0.87 -2.93 3.11
CA ARG A 65 2.13 -3.46 3.67
C ARG A 65 2.50 -4.77 2.99
N ASP A 66 1.54 -5.68 2.86
CA ASP A 66 1.74 -7.00 2.24
C ASP A 66 2.17 -6.85 0.78
N LEU A 67 1.54 -5.95 0.01
CA LEU A 67 1.95 -5.63 -1.35
C LEU A 67 3.41 -5.20 -1.41
N ASN A 68 3.87 -4.36 -0.49
CA ASN A 68 5.27 -3.92 -0.45
C ASN A 68 6.22 -5.05 -0.06
N ILE A 69 5.88 -5.85 0.96
CA ILE A 69 6.68 -6.98 1.43
C ILE A 69 6.87 -8.00 0.30
N GLN A 70 5.81 -8.29 -0.45
CA GLN A 70 5.84 -9.24 -1.55
C GLN A 70 6.57 -8.69 -2.78
N ASN A 71 6.27 -7.45 -3.19
CA ASN A 71 6.71 -6.97 -4.50
C ASN A 71 8.10 -6.36 -4.52
N ARG A 72 8.53 -5.68 -3.44
CA ARG A 72 9.86 -5.04 -3.40
C ARG A 72 11.02 -6.00 -3.64
N PRO A 73 11.16 -7.14 -2.92
CA PRO A 73 12.28 -8.06 -3.15
C PRO A 73 12.25 -8.66 -4.56
N ARG A 74 11.06 -9.06 -5.04
CA ARG A 74 10.89 -9.62 -6.40
C ARG A 74 11.24 -8.62 -7.50
N PHE A 75 10.86 -7.36 -7.31
CA PHE A 75 11.20 -6.29 -8.24
C PHE A 75 12.71 -5.99 -8.24
N GLN A 76 13.34 -6.00 -7.07
CA GLN A 76 14.80 -5.86 -6.94
C GLN A 76 15.56 -7.01 -7.60
N GLU A 77 15.05 -8.24 -7.51
CA GLU A 77 15.59 -9.41 -8.23
C GLU A 77 15.53 -9.19 -9.75
N LYS A 78 14.39 -8.76 -10.27
CA LYS A 78 14.23 -8.49 -11.70
C LYS A 78 15.11 -7.33 -12.20
N LEU A 79 15.28 -6.27 -11.42
CA LEU A 79 16.25 -5.21 -11.75
C LEU A 79 17.70 -5.73 -11.80
N ARG A 80 18.09 -6.64 -10.89
CA ARG A 80 19.41 -7.29 -10.94
C ARG A 80 19.55 -8.18 -12.18
N ALA A 81 18.53 -8.96 -12.52
CA ALA A 81 18.52 -9.77 -13.73
C ALA A 81 18.66 -8.89 -14.99
N LEU A 82 17.93 -7.77 -15.04
CA LEU A 82 17.99 -6.81 -16.14
C LEU A 82 19.39 -6.20 -16.28
N ARG A 83 20.01 -5.80 -15.16
CA ARG A 83 21.39 -5.30 -15.15
C ARG A 83 22.35 -6.30 -15.78
N THR A 84 22.25 -7.58 -15.40
CA THR A 84 23.07 -8.66 -15.98
C THR A 84 22.81 -8.81 -17.47
N LYS A 85 21.54 -8.86 -17.90
CA LYS A 85 21.16 -8.96 -19.32
C LYS A 85 21.72 -7.81 -20.17
N LYS A 86 21.71 -6.59 -19.62
CA LYS A 86 22.17 -5.37 -20.31
C LYS A 86 23.67 -5.11 -20.14
N ASN A 87 24.38 -5.92 -19.36
CA ASN A 87 25.79 -5.73 -19.00
C ASN A 87 26.10 -4.33 -18.43
N TRP A 88 25.18 -3.78 -17.65
CA TRP A 88 25.37 -2.45 -17.05
C TRP A 88 26.38 -2.48 -15.90
N THR A 89 27.28 -1.50 -15.90
CA THR A 89 28.09 -1.17 -14.72
C THR A 89 27.20 -0.67 -13.58
N GLU A 90 27.76 -0.54 -12.38
CA GLU A 90 27.03 0.02 -11.24
C GLU A 90 26.53 1.45 -11.54
N GLU A 91 27.38 2.30 -12.11
CA GLU A 91 27.02 3.68 -12.44
C GLU A 91 25.92 3.74 -13.51
N GLN A 92 26.01 2.89 -14.53
CA GLN A 92 24.97 2.78 -15.55
C GLN A 92 23.67 2.29 -14.92
N PHE A 93 23.71 1.26 -14.08
CA PHE A 93 22.51 0.73 -13.41
C PHE A 93 21.76 1.82 -12.65
N LEU A 94 22.46 2.68 -11.90
CA LEU A 94 21.83 3.77 -11.14
C LEU A 94 21.11 4.79 -12.03
N LYS A 95 21.54 4.98 -13.29
CA LYS A 95 20.93 5.91 -14.25
C LYS A 95 19.83 5.21 -15.07
N GLU A 96 20.15 4.06 -15.62
CA GLU A 96 19.30 3.29 -16.54
C GLU A 96 18.14 2.59 -15.85
N ALA A 97 18.22 2.34 -14.53
CA ALA A 97 17.10 1.76 -13.77
C ALA A 97 16.00 2.78 -13.43
N VAL A 98 16.28 4.09 -13.47
CA VAL A 98 15.33 5.16 -13.08
C VAL A 98 13.99 5.05 -13.82
N PRO A 99 13.94 4.87 -15.15
CA PRO A 99 12.67 4.80 -15.88
C PRO A 99 11.76 3.63 -15.46
N TYR A 100 12.29 2.59 -14.81
CA TYR A 100 11.49 1.44 -14.35
C TYR A 100 10.77 1.73 -13.02
N VAL A 101 11.16 2.79 -12.30
CA VAL A 101 10.56 3.21 -11.03
C VAL A 101 10.04 4.65 -11.05
N LYS A 102 10.31 5.40 -12.11
CA LYS A 102 9.92 6.81 -12.27
C LYS A 102 9.67 7.11 -13.74
N ASP A 103 8.41 7.35 -14.08
CA ASP A 103 7.97 7.88 -15.37
C ASP A 103 6.60 8.59 -15.22
N ASN A 104 6.05 9.11 -16.30
CA ASN A 104 4.78 9.83 -16.28
C ASN A 104 3.59 8.97 -15.80
N ALA A 105 3.59 7.67 -16.09
CA ALA A 105 2.52 6.77 -15.65
C ALA A 105 2.64 6.46 -14.16
N ILE A 106 3.84 6.19 -13.68
CA ILE A 106 4.18 6.02 -12.26
C ILE A 106 3.84 7.29 -11.47
N ASP A 107 4.18 8.46 -12.00
CA ASP A 107 3.82 9.74 -11.39
C ASP A 107 2.30 9.93 -11.33
N SER A 108 1.54 9.42 -12.31
CA SER A 108 0.08 9.44 -12.27
C SER A 108 -0.48 8.53 -11.19
N PHE A 109 0.08 7.33 -11.01
CA PHE A 109 -0.28 6.46 -9.89
C PHE A 109 0.03 7.12 -8.54
N ASP A 110 1.20 7.76 -8.42
CA ASP A 110 1.61 8.44 -7.19
C ASP A 110 0.71 9.63 -6.85
N ARG A 111 0.34 10.45 -7.85
CA ARG A 111 -0.64 11.54 -7.64
C ARG A 111 -1.99 11.00 -7.20
N LYS A 112 -2.51 9.95 -7.85
CA LYS A 112 -3.79 9.34 -7.49
C LYS A 112 -3.76 8.76 -6.08
N THR A 113 -2.68 8.10 -5.70
CA THR A 113 -2.48 7.59 -4.34
C THR A 113 -2.52 8.72 -3.31
N ASN A 114 -1.82 9.83 -3.56
CA ASN A 114 -1.87 11.00 -2.66
C ASN A 114 -3.27 11.62 -2.57
N GLU A 115 -3.98 11.73 -3.69
CA GLU A 115 -5.37 12.22 -3.71
C GLU A 115 -6.28 11.34 -2.85
N LEU A 116 -6.19 10.02 -2.99
CA LEU A 116 -6.99 9.07 -2.22
C LEU A 116 -6.68 9.13 -0.73
N LEU A 117 -5.39 9.20 -0.36
CA LEU A 117 -4.96 9.35 1.03
C LEU A 117 -5.52 10.65 1.65
N ASN A 118 -5.50 11.76 0.93
CA ASN A 118 -6.06 13.02 1.41
C ASN A 118 -7.57 12.92 1.66
N LYS A 119 -8.32 12.29 0.75
CA LYS A 119 -9.77 12.04 0.94
C LYS A 119 -10.04 11.16 2.16
N ILE A 120 -9.29 10.06 2.29
CA ILE A 120 -9.38 9.13 3.42
C ILE A 120 -9.15 9.85 4.76
N VAL A 121 -8.09 10.67 4.85
CA VAL A 121 -7.76 11.40 6.09
C VAL A 121 -8.85 12.41 6.46
N SER A 122 -9.38 13.16 5.48
CA SER A 122 -10.51 14.09 5.72
C SER A 122 -11.71 13.35 6.29
N MET A 123 -12.06 12.21 5.70
CA MET A 123 -13.22 11.42 6.10
C MET A 123 -13.07 10.71 7.45
N GLY A 124 -11.86 10.28 7.80
CA GLY A 124 -11.57 9.67 9.11
C GLY A 124 -11.82 10.63 10.27
N GLY A 125 -11.57 11.93 10.07
CA GLY A 125 -11.87 12.98 11.05
C GLY A 125 -13.38 13.26 11.19
N GLU A 126 -14.10 13.29 10.07
CA GLU A 126 -15.54 13.60 10.04
C GLU A 126 -16.41 12.43 10.55
N GLY A 127 -16.07 11.18 10.19
CA GLY A 127 -16.88 10.00 10.53
C GLY A 127 -16.72 9.51 11.97
N SER A 128 -15.55 9.72 12.59
CA SER A 128 -15.26 9.27 13.96
C SER A 128 -15.79 10.22 15.04
N ALA A 129 -16.19 11.44 14.66
CA ALA A 129 -16.67 12.49 15.56
C ALA A 129 -18.20 12.43 15.83
N SER A 130 -18.96 11.64 15.06
CA SER A 130 -20.41 11.53 15.22
C SER A 130 -20.79 10.47 16.26
N ALA A 131 -21.77 10.78 17.12
CA ALA A 131 -22.34 9.83 18.08
C ALA A 131 -23.11 8.69 17.39
N THR A 132 -23.54 8.88 16.13
CA THR A 132 -24.19 7.87 15.30
C THR A 132 -23.34 7.64 14.05
N PRO A 133 -22.89 6.41 13.77
CA PRO A 133 -22.13 6.10 12.56
C PRO A 133 -22.90 6.46 11.28
N ASP A 134 -22.26 7.20 10.37
CA ASP A 134 -22.82 7.50 9.05
C ASP A 134 -22.45 6.38 8.06
N CYS A 135 -23.39 5.49 7.78
CA CYS A 135 -23.13 4.36 6.89
C CYS A 135 -23.00 4.74 5.41
N GLY A 136 -23.48 5.92 5.00
CA GLY A 136 -23.17 6.48 3.69
C GLY A 136 -21.69 6.83 3.60
N LEU A 137 -21.17 7.54 4.61
CA LEU A 137 -19.76 7.89 4.71
C LEU A 137 -18.87 6.65 4.80
N TYR A 138 -19.29 5.62 5.53
CA TYR A 138 -18.63 4.31 5.56
C TYR A 138 -18.46 3.71 4.17
N GLN A 139 -19.51 3.71 3.33
CA GLN A 139 -19.40 3.17 1.96
C GLN A 139 -18.40 3.95 1.12
N VAL A 140 -18.39 5.28 1.23
CA VAL A 140 -17.42 6.10 0.52
C VAL A 140 -15.99 5.80 1.00
N LEU A 141 -15.79 5.60 2.31
CA LEU A 141 -14.48 5.26 2.88
C LEU A 141 -13.99 3.92 2.33
N ARG A 142 -14.85 2.90 2.34
CA ARG A 142 -14.55 1.59 1.76
C ARG A 142 -14.16 1.71 0.29
N GLY A 143 -14.88 2.53 -0.47
CA GLY A 143 -14.60 2.79 -1.89
C GLY A 143 -13.20 3.35 -2.09
N HIS A 144 -12.83 4.42 -1.38
CA HIS A 144 -11.51 5.03 -1.49
C HIS A 144 -10.38 4.11 -1.01
N MET A 145 -10.61 3.35 0.06
CA MET A 145 -9.67 2.34 0.54
C MET A 145 -9.39 1.24 -0.50
N SER A 146 -10.45 0.70 -1.10
CA SER A 146 -10.32 -0.29 -2.18
C SER A 146 -9.59 0.30 -3.38
N GLU A 147 -9.94 1.53 -3.78
CA GLU A 147 -9.30 2.20 -4.90
C GLU A 147 -7.81 2.47 -4.66
N LEU A 148 -7.42 2.79 -3.42
CA LEU A 148 -6.03 2.99 -3.04
C LEU A 148 -5.22 1.69 -3.19
N VAL A 149 -5.73 0.58 -2.65
CA VAL A 149 -5.08 -0.74 -2.80
C VAL A 149 -4.97 -1.13 -4.27
N ASN A 150 -6.04 -0.94 -5.05
CA ASN A 150 -6.05 -1.24 -6.48
C ASN A 150 -5.06 -0.37 -7.27
N THR A 151 -4.95 0.91 -6.93
CA THR A 151 -3.99 1.84 -7.56
C THR A 151 -2.55 1.38 -7.30
N GLN A 152 -2.23 0.98 -6.07
CA GLN A 152 -0.90 0.50 -5.71
C GLN A 152 -0.58 -0.85 -6.36
N ASN A 153 -1.56 -1.75 -6.48
CA ASN A 153 -1.38 -3.00 -7.21
C ASN A 153 -1.14 -2.74 -8.71
N ALA A 154 -1.94 -1.88 -9.34
CA ALA A 154 -1.76 -1.50 -10.74
C ALA A 154 -0.39 -0.87 -11.00
N LYS A 155 0.11 -0.02 -10.09
CA LYS A 155 1.47 0.52 -10.16
C LYS A 155 2.53 -0.58 -10.14
N TRP A 156 2.42 -1.53 -9.21
CA TRP A 156 3.35 -2.68 -9.15
C TRP A 156 3.31 -3.49 -10.44
N LEU A 157 2.12 -3.84 -10.92
CA LEU A 157 1.95 -4.58 -12.17
C LEU A 157 2.59 -3.86 -13.35
N TYR A 158 2.36 -2.55 -13.48
CA TYR A 158 2.97 -1.74 -14.53
C TYR A 158 4.51 -1.79 -14.45
N MET A 159 5.09 -1.59 -13.26
CA MET A 159 6.54 -1.64 -13.09
C MET A 159 7.11 -3.03 -13.43
N PHE A 160 6.44 -4.12 -13.04
CA PHE A 160 6.84 -5.48 -13.42
C PHE A 160 6.79 -5.68 -14.94
N GLN A 161 5.68 -5.33 -15.59
CA GLN A 161 5.52 -5.46 -17.04
C GLN A 161 6.63 -4.77 -17.83
N LYS A 162 7.12 -3.61 -17.35
CA LYS A 162 8.24 -2.92 -17.99
C LYS A 162 9.53 -3.73 -17.95
N ILE A 163 9.86 -4.34 -16.82
CA ILE A 163 11.08 -5.15 -16.71
C ILE A 163 10.90 -6.49 -17.43
N ASP A 164 9.74 -7.11 -17.32
CA ASP A 164 9.43 -8.40 -17.94
C ASP A 164 9.54 -8.32 -19.47
N ALA A 165 9.05 -7.24 -20.07
CA ALA A 165 9.23 -6.97 -21.50
C ALA A 165 10.72 -6.89 -21.90
N GLU A 166 11.57 -6.27 -21.07
CA GLU A 166 13.00 -6.16 -21.31
C GLU A 166 13.75 -7.48 -21.05
N LEU A 167 13.24 -8.32 -20.14
CA LEU A 167 13.75 -9.65 -19.85
C LEU A 167 13.28 -10.70 -20.87
N GLY A 168 12.15 -10.47 -21.54
CA GLY A 168 11.50 -11.43 -22.43
C GLY A 168 10.68 -12.48 -21.68
N GLU A 169 10.04 -12.07 -20.58
CA GLU A 169 9.19 -12.90 -19.70
C GLU A 169 7.70 -12.56 -19.82
#